data_AF-A0A2W4X6D3-F1
#
_entry.id   AF-A0A2W4X6D3-F1
#
_cell.length_a   1.000
_cell.length_b   1.000
_cell.length_c   1.000
_cell.angle_alpha   90.00
_cell.angle_beta   90.00
_cell.angle_gamma   90.00
#
_symmetry.space_group_name_H-M   'P 1'
#
loop_
_entity.id
_entity.type
_entity.pdbx_description
1 polymer ?
#
loop_
_entity_poly.entity_id
_entity_poly.type
_entity_poly.pdbx_seq_one_letter_code
_entity_poly.pdbx_strand_id
1 'polypeptide(L)'
;MSSPEHAAEDLLARAALASPADVFADGADLDLAKAGADLLVAAKLAKFADDGRTQVAITNAGRYWALHGGYFAFLKEEPPSGGGGGRSRNPELEETRLMLMRLRLNTFWWSFGISIAGFLISIVSLIVAFSLGGRLFGGV
;
A
#
# COMPACT_ATOMS: atom_id res chain seq x y z
N MET A 1 30.00 5.55 -24.59
CA MET A 1 30.21 4.70 -23.40
C MET A 1 28.85 4.51 -22.75
N SER A 2 28.27 3.32 -22.88
CA SER A 2 27.01 2.97 -22.22
C SER A 2 27.24 2.90 -20.71
N SER A 3 26.60 3.80 -19.96
CA SER A 3 26.61 3.76 -18.49
C SER A 3 25.68 2.65 -17.99
N PRO A 4 25.95 2.01 -16.83
CA PRO A 4 25.03 1.04 -16.22
C PRO A 4 23.63 1.61 -15.97
N GLU A 5 23.49 2.93 -15.84
CA GLU A 5 22.19 3.61 -15.70
C GLU A 5 21.35 3.54 -17.00
N HIS A 6 22.01 3.60 -18.17
CA HIS A 6 21.31 3.43 -19.45
C HIS A 6 20.87 1.98 -19.63
N ALA A 7 21.68 1.02 -19.18
CA ALA A 7 21.29 -0.39 -19.16
C ALA A 7 20.08 -0.62 -18.21
N ALA A 8 20.02 0.07 -17.06
CA ALA A 8 18.88 0.05 -16.16
C ALA A 8 17.61 0.67 -16.80
N GLU A 9 17.73 1.80 -17.49
CA GLU A 9 16.63 2.43 -18.23
C GLU A 9 16.05 1.47 -19.29
N ASP A 10 16.90 0.92 -20.16
CA ASP A 10 16.48 0.01 -21.23
C ASP A 10 15.86 -1.27 -20.65
N LEU A 11 16.42 -1.80 -19.56
CA LEU A 11 15.90 -2.99 -18.91
C LEU A 11 14.54 -2.72 -18.23
N LEU A 12 14.35 -1.55 -17.61
CA LEU A 12 13.08 -1.15 -17.01
C LEU A 12 11.99 -0.99 -18.08
N ALA A 13 12.31 -0.36 -19.21
CA ALA A 13 11.39 -0.18 -20.34
C ALA A 13 10.97 -1.54 -20.93
N ARG A 14 11.92 -2.46 -21.12
CA ARG A 14 11.62 -3.82 -21.59
C ARG A 14 10.78 -4.62 -20.58
N ALA A 15 11.13 -4.57 -19.31
CA ALA A 15 10.39 -5.23 -18.24
C ALA A 15 8.96 -4.68 -18.06
N ALA A 16 8.72 -3.42 -18.44
CA ALA A 16 7.38 -2.83 -18.45
C ALA A 16 6.50 -3.36 -19.60
N LEU A 17 7.10 -3.67 -20.76
CA LEU A 17 6.40 -4.23 -21.92
C LEU A 17 6.18 -5.74 -21.78
N ALA A 18 7.16 -6.47 -21.27
CA ALA A 18 7.10 -7.91 -21.06
C ALA A 18 7.77 -8.28 -19.72
N SER A 19 6.97 -8.74 -18.76
CA SER A 19 7.44 -9.19 -17.45
C SER A 19 7.16 -10.69 -17.28
N PRO A 20 8.15 -11.53 -16.94
CA PRO A 20 9.56 -11.20 -16.68
C PRO A 20 10.35 -10.89 -17.96
N ALA A 21 11.34 -10.00 -17.86
CA ALA A 21 12.27 -9.67 -18.94
C ALA A 21 13.62 -10.35 -18.73
N ASP A 22 14.22 -10.82 -19.81
CA ASP A 22 15.57 -11.38 -19.80
C ASP A 22 16.62 -10.25 -19.68
N VAL A 23 17.53 -10.40 -18.72
CA VAL A 23 18.60 -9.41 -18.46
C VAL A 23 19.58 -9.31 -19.63
N PHE A 24 19.84 -10.43 -20.30
CA PHE A 24 20.91 -10.58 -21.29
C PHE A 24 20.43 -10.68 -22.75
N ALA A 25 19.20 -10.24 -23.05
CA ALA A 25 18.54 -10.55 -24.33
C ALA A 25 19.25 -10.00 -25.59
N ASP A 26 20.02 -8.91 -25.49
CA ASP A 26 20.49 -8.14 -26.67
C ASP A 26 21.99 -8.29 -26.98
N GLY A 27 22.68 -9.28 -26.40
CA GLY A 27 24.15 -9.41 -26.58
C GLY A 27 24.93 -8.19 -26.08
N ALA A 28 24.28 -7.36 -25.25
CA ALA A 28 24.90 -6.26 -24.55
C ALA A 28 26.02 -6.76 -23.64
N ASP A 29 26.96 -5.87 -23.33
CA ASP A 29 28.04 -6.14 -22.39
C ASP A 29 27.45 -6.72 -21.08
N LEU A 30 27.78 -7.99 -20.81
CA LEU A 30 27.15 -8.78 -19.75
C LEU A 30 27.32 -8.10 -18.39
N ASP A 31 28.45 -7.43 -18.19
CA ASP A 31 28.77 -6.72 -16.97
C ASP A 31 27.89 -5.47 -16.80
N LEU A 32 27.61 -4.74 -17.89
CA LEU A 32 26.72 -3.58 -17.86
C LEU A 32 25.25 -3.98 -17.68
N ALA A 33 24.80 -5.05 -18.35
CA ALA A 33 23.44 -5.57 -18.21
C ALA A 33 23.17 -6.03 -16.78
N LYS A 34 24.12 -6.75 -16.18
CA LYS A 34 24.06 -7.17 -14.78
C LYS A 34 24.09 -5.97 -13.83
N ALA A 35 24.99 -5.01 -14.05
CA ALA A 35 25.06 -3.81 -13.22
C ALA A 35 23.74 -3.00 -13.28
N GLY A 36 23.13 -2.87 -14.46
CA GLY A 36 21.82 -2.23 -14.62
C GLY A 36 20.70 -2.98 -13.88
N ALA A 37 20.68 -4.32 -13.97
CA ALA A 37 19.73 -5.14 -13.22
C ALA A 37 19.92 -5.01 -11.70
N ASP A 38 21.17 -5.05 -11.22
CA ASP A 38 21.50 -4.88 -9.80
C ASP A 38 21.08 -3.48 -9.29
N LEU A 39 21.24 -2.43 -10.11
CA LEU A 39 20.75 -1.07 -9.77
C LEU A 39 19.23 -1.02 -9.60
N LEU A 40 18.47 -1.61 -10.54
CA LEU A 40 17.01 -1.65 -10.44
C LEU A 40 16.51 -2.45 -9.23
N VAL A 41 17.21 -3.53 -8.88
CA VAL A 41 16.89 -4.34 -7.70
C VAL A 41 17.26 -3.61 -6.41
N ALA A 42 18.40 -2.93 -6.37
CA ALA A 42 18.80 -2.09 -5.24
C ALA A 42 17.80 -0.95 -4.99
N ALA A 43 17.31 -0.32 -6.06
CA ALA A 43 16.26 0.70 -6.04
C ALA A 43 14.84 0.13 -5.80
N LYS A 44 14.69 -1.20 -5.66
CA LYS A 44 13.40 -1.90 -5.48
C LYS A 44 12.40 -1.67 -6.62
N LEU A 45 12.86 -1.22 -7.78
CA LEU A 45 12.04 -1.07 -8.98
C LEU A 45 11.76 -2.43 -9.61
N ALA A 46 12.68 -3.38 -9.46
CA ALA A 46 12.52 -4.73 -9.95
C ALA A 46 13.02 -5.78 -8.94
N LYS A 47 12.73 -7.06 -9.22
CA LYS A 47 13.22 -8.22 -8.46
C LYS A 47 13.71 -9.29 -9.44
N PHE A 48 14.72 -10.05 -9.05
CA PHE A 48 15.09 -11.25 -9.80
C PHE A 48 13.95 -12.27 -9.75
N ALA A 49 13.60 -12.82 -10.90
CA ALA A 49 12.55 -13.83 -11.04
C ALA A 49 13.09 -15.26 -10.85
N ASP A 50 14.41 -15.43 -10.96
CA ASP A 50 15.14 -16.68 -10.89
C ASP A 50 16.36 -16.59 -9.95
N ASP A 51 16.80 -17.74 -9.45
CA ASP A 51 18.02 -17.82 -8.62
C ASP A 51 19.30 -17.50 -9.42
N GLY A 52 19.24 -17.66 -10.75
CA GLY A 52 20.34 -17.38 -11.68
C GLY A 52 20.55 -15.89 -11.97
N ARG A 53 19.65 -15.00 -11.53
CA ARG A 53 19.65 -13.56 -11.85
C ARG A 53 19.66 -13.27 -13.35
N THR A 54 19.07 -14.15 -14.14
CA THR A 54 18.98 -14.03 -15.60
C THR A 54 17.71 -13.33 -16.03
N GLN A 55 16.70 -13.29 -15.15
CA GLN A 55 15.39 -12.70 -15.42
C GLN A 55 15.00 -11.72 -14.32
N VAL A 56 14.39 -10.61 -14.74
CA VAL A 56 13.95 -9.55 -13.84
C VAL A 56 12.46 -9.33 -14.03
N ALA A 57 11.72 -9.41 -12.92
CA ALA A 57 10.31 -9.07 -12.84
C ALA A 57 10.15 -7.67 -12.25
N ILE A 58 9.43 -6.80 -12.95
CA ILE A 58 9.18 -5.43 -12.52
C ILE A 58 8.20 -5.40 -11.34
N THR A 59 8.42 -4.51 -10.37
CA THR A 59 7.49 -4.29 -9.26
C THR A 59 6.43 -3.25 -9.64
N ASN A 60 5.41 -3.05 -8.80
CA ASN A 60 4.44 -1.97 -9.01
C ASN A 60 5.11 -0.57 -9.02
N ALA A 61 6.18 -0.37 -8.24
CA ALA A 61 6.95 0.86 -8.26
C ALA A 61 7.70 1.02 -9.59
N GLY A 62 8.36 -0.05 -10.07
CA GLY A 62 9.02 -0.05 -11.37
C GLY A 62 8.06 0.26 -12.52
N ARG A 63 6.85 -0.33 -12.51
CA ARG A 63 5.81 -0.08 -13.54
C ARG A 63 5.37 1.38 -13.56
N TYR A 64 5.21 1.99 -12.40
CA TYR A 64 4.86 3.41 -12.29
C TYR A 64 5.93 4.27 -12.96
N TRP A 65 7.19 4.08 -12.57
CA TRP A 65 8.31 4.86 -13.11
C TRP A 65 8.55 4.63 -14.58
N ALA A 66 8.39 3.39 -15.08
CA ALA A 66 8.47 3.09 -16.51
C ALA A 66 7.48 3.92 -17.35
N LEU A 67 6.31 4.27 -16.79
CA LEU A 67 5.32 5.12 -17.46
C LEU A 67 5.55 6.63 -17.25
N HIS A 68 6.36 7.01 -16.26
CA HIS A 68 6.54 8.40 -15.81
C HIS A 68 7.94 8.96 -16.13
N GLY A 69 8.58 8.44 -17.17
CA GLY A 69 9.89 8.92 -17.64
C GLY A 69 11.08 8.04 -17.24
N GLY A 70 10.82 6.82 -16.77
CA GLY A 70 11.81 5.76 -16.63
C GLY A 70 12.67 5.84 -15.36
N TYR A 71 13.80 5.15 -15.41
CA TYR A 71 14.81 5.10 -14.36
C TYR A 71 15.49 6.48 -14.19
N PHE A 72 15.69 7.24 -15.27
CA PHE A 72 16.25 8.60 -15.14
C PHE A 72 15.31 9.60 -14.48
N ALA A 73 13.99 9.48 -14.67
CA ALA A 73 13.01 10.28 -13.93
C ALA A 73 13.06 9.94 -12.43
N PHE A 74 13.13 8.64 -12.11
CA PHE A 74 13.30 8.17 -10.74
C PHE A 74 14.54 8.77 -10.07
N LEU A 75 15.70 8.78 -10.74
CA LEU A 75 16.94 9.36 -10.20
C LEU A 75 16.87 10.88 -9.98
N LYS A 76 16.04 11.60 -10.73
CA LYS A 76 15.87 13.05 -10.57
C LYS A 76 14.96 13.41 -9.39
N GLU A 77 13.97 12.58 -9.11
CA GLU A 77 13.00 12.81 -8.05
C GLU A 77 13.41 12.18 -6.70
N GLU A 78 14.25 11.15 -6.71
CA GLU A 78 14.76 10.55 -5.49
C GLU A 78 15.88 11.43 -4.87
N PRO A 79 15.71 11.96 -3.64
CA PRO A 79 16.80 12.68 -2.98
C PRO A 79 17.95 11.72 -2.63
N PRO A 80 19.21 12.18 -2.69
CA PRO A 80 20.38 11.34 -2.47
C PRO A 80 20.53 10.99 -1.00
N SER A 81 19.78 10.00 -0.51
CA SER A 81 19.95 9.43 0.82
C SER A 81 19.37 8.02 0.89
N GLY A 82 20.21 7.04 0.53
CA GLY A 82 20.45 5.88 1.36
C GLY A 82 19.28 4.92 1.64
N GLY A 83 19.32 3.78 0.95
CA GLY A 83 19.08 2.45 1.53
C GLY A 83 18.08 2.35 2.68
N GLY A 84 16.79 2.25 2.36
CA GLY A 84 15.76 1.91 3.34
C GLY A 84 14.38 2.18 2.77
N GLY A 85 13.71 1.20 2.18
CA GLY A 85 12.78 0.49 3.05
C GLY A 85 11.51 1.30 3.29
N GLY A 86 10.68 1.44 2.25
CA GLY A 86 9.22 1.56 2.41
C GLY A 86 8.73 2.52 3.47
N ARG A 87 8.93 3.83 3.28
CA ARG A 87 8.21 4.88 4.00
C ARG A 87 8.37 6.25 3.34
N SER A 88 8.28 6.28 2.01
CA SER A 88 7.65 7.44 1.36
C SER A 88 6.19 7.43 1.82
N ARG A 89 5.98 8.02 3.00
CA ARG A 89 4.68 8.37 3.55
C ARG A 89 4.10 9.38 2.59
N ASN A 90 3.31 8.91 1.64
CA ASN A 90 2.56 9.79 0.78
C ASN A 90 1.53 10.48 1.69
N PRO A 91 1.69 11.77 2.04
CA PRO A 91 0.89 12.43 3.07
C PRO A 91 -0.60 12.39 2.73
N GLU A 92 -0.92 12.45 1.44
CA GLU A 92 -2.29 12.36 0.91
C GLU A 92 -2.94 10.98 1.13
N LEU A 93 -2.15 9.90 1.14
CA LEU A 93 -2.65 8.54 1.45
C LEU A 93 -2.84 8.33 2.96
N GLU A 94 -2.04 9.00 3.79
CA GLU A 94 -2.24 8.99 5.25
C GLU A 94 -3.49 9.81 5.62
N GLU A 95 -3.70 10.98 5.00
CA GLU A 95 -4.88 11.82 5.20
C GLU A 95 -6.19 11.11 4.82
N THR A 96 -6.21 10.44 3.67
CA THR A 96 -7.39 9.67 3.24
C THR A 96 -7.66 8.46 4.15
N ARG A 97 -6.63 7.77 4.64
CA ARG A 97 -6.78 6.71 5.64
C ARG A 97 -7.31 7.24 6.97
N LEU A 98 -6.80 8.37 7.45
CA LEU A 98 -7.27 9.01 8.68
C LEU A 98 -8.73 9.46 8.54
N MET A 99 -9.11 9.99 7.38
CA MET A 99 -10.49 10.41 7.09
C MET A 99 -11.47 9.22 7.09
N LEU A 100 -11.10 8.10 6.45
CA LEU A 100 -11.90 6.88 6.44
C LEU A 100 -12.00 6.23 7.84
N MET A 101 -10.91 6.22 8.61
CA MET A 101 -10.92 5.74 9.99
C MET A 101 -11.83 6.58 10.89
N ARG A 102 -11.80 7.91 10.74
CA ARG A 102 -12.65 8.84 11.48
C ARG A 102 -14.14 8.63 11.18
N LEU A 103 -14.49 8.39 9.92
CA LEU A 103 -15.87 8.08 9.54
C LEU A 103 -16.38 6.83 10.25
N ARG A 104 -15.60 5.74 10.21
CA ARG A 104 -15.98 4.47 10.87
C ARG A 104 -16.14 4.63 12.37
N LEU A 105 -15.24 5.39 13.01
CA LEU A 105 -15.32 5.66 14.45
C LEU A 105 -16.61 6.42 14.79
N ASN A 106 -16.97 7.45 14.02
CA ASN A 106 -18.20 8.21 14.25
C ASN A 106 -19.46 7.36 14.08
N THR A 107 -19.52 6.50 13.06
CA THR A 107 -20.64 5.59 12.86
C THR A 107 -20.74 4.57 14.01
N PHE A 108 -19.60 4.07 14.50
CA PHE A 108 -19.54 3.19 15.67
C PHE A 108 -20.06 3.88 16.93
N TRP A 109 -19.62 5.12 17.20
CA TRP A 109 -20.10 5.88 18.36
C TRP A 109 -21.60 6.19 18.28
N TRP A 110 -22.12 6.45 17.08
CA TRP A 110 -23.54 6.63 16.85
C TRP A 110 -24.35 5.36 17.13
N SER A 111 -23.92 4.20 16.59
CA SER A 111 -24.63 2.93 16.81
C SER A 111 -24.54 2.48 18.26
N PHE A 112 -23.39 2.68 18.90
CA PHE A 112 -23.18 2.40 20.32
C PHE A 112 -24.07 3.29 21.20
N GLY A 113 -24.16 4.59 20.90
CA GLY A 113 -25.05 5.53 21.60
C GLY A 113 -26.53 5.14 21.48
N ILE A 114 -26.98 4.78 20.27
CA ILE A 114 -28.36 4.30 20.05
C ILE A 114 -28.63 3.02 20.85
N SER A 115 -27.67 2.09 20.92
CA SER A 115 -27.81 0.86 21.69
C SER A 115 -27.96 1.12 23.19
N ILE A 116 -27.15 2.01 23.77
CA ILE A 116 -27.25 2.41 25.18
C ILE A 116 -28.60 3.08 25.45
N ALA A 117 -29.02 4.01 24.58
CA ALA A 117 -30.30 4.69 24.73
C ALA A 117 -31.47 3.68 24.74
N GLY A 118 -31.48 2.74 23.79
CA GLY A 118 -32.49 1.68 23.74
C GLY A 118 -32.48 0.78 24.97
N PHE A 119 -31.30 0.43 25.48
CA PHE A 119 -31.16 -0.36 26.70
C PHE A 119 -31.70 0.37 27.94
N LEU A 120 -31.41 1.66 28.09
CA LEU A 120 -31.93 2.47 29.19
C LEU A 120 -33.46 2.60 29.13
N ILE A 121 -34.02 2.81 27.94
CA ILE A 121 -35.48 2.84 27.75
C ILE A 121 -36.10 1.50 28.16
N SER A 122 -35.46 0.38 27.82
CA SER A 122 -35.91 -0.96 28.23
C SER A 122 -35.90 -1.14 29.75
N ILE A 123 -34.85 -0.69 30.44
CA ILE A 123 -34.79 -0.73 31.92
C ILE A 123 -35.91 0.11 32.54
N VAL A 124 -36.10 1.35 32.07
CA VAL A 124 -37.16 2.23 32.60
C VAL A 124 -38.53 1.58 32.39
N SER A 125 -38.79 1.04 31.20
CA SER A 125 -40.03 0.32 30.89
C SER A 125 -40.25 -0.85 31.84
N LEU A 126 -39.22 -1.64 32.13
CA LEU A 126 -39.28 -2.75 33.08
C LEU A 126 -39.61 -2.28 34.51
N ILE A 127 -38.98 -1.19 34.98
CA ILE A 127 -39.23 -0.62 36.31
C ILE A 127 -40.68 -0.13 36.43
N VAL A 128 -41.19 0.56 35.40
CA VAL A 128 -42.59 1.02 35.38
C VAL A 128 -43.53 -0.18 35.37
N ALA A 129 -43.28 -1.19 34.54
CA ALA A 129 -44.08 -2.41 34.48
C ALA A 129 -44.11 -3.15 35.82
N PHE A 130 -42.97 -3.27 36.51
CA PHE A 130 -42.89 -3.91 37.83
C PHE A 130 -43.61 -3.08 38.90
N SER A 131 -43.50 -1.76 38.86
CA SER A 131 -44.13 -0.86 39.84
C SER A 131 -45.65 -0.79 39.68
N LEU A 132 -46.16 -0.76 38.44
CA LEU A 132 -47.60 -0.83 38.17
C LEU A 132 -48.15 -2.25 38.37
N GLY A 133 -47.43 -3.27 37.91
CA GLY A 133 -47.81 -4.68 38.10
C GLY A 133 -47.84 -5.09 39.57
N GLY A 134 -46.87 -4.64 40.37
CA GLY A 134 -46.85 -4.86 41.82
C GLY A 134 -48.03 -4.18 42.54
N ARG A 135 -48.49 -3.02 42.07
CA ARG A 135 -49.71 -2.38 42.58
C ARG A 135 -51.00 -3.09 42.17
N LEU A 136 -51.03 -3.73 41.00
CA LEU A 136 -52.20 -4.51 40.53
C LEU A 136 -52.30 -5.90 41.18
N PHE A 137 -51.17 -6.53 41.53
CA PHE A 137 -51.13 -7.87 42.15
C PHE A 137 -51.04 -7.88 43.69
N GLY A 138 -50.64 -6.78 44.33
CA GLY A 138 -50.54 -6.68 45.80
C GLY A 138 -51.80 -6.16 46.51
N GLY A 139 -52.92 -6.02 45.78
CA GLY A 139 -54.19 -5.48 46.27
C GLY A 139 -55.32 -6.50 46.40
N VAL A 140 -54.99 -7.77 46.67
CA VAL A 140 -55.94 -8.83 47.09
C VAL A 140 -55.53 -9.33 48.46
#